data_AF-A0AAD8FKY0-F1
#
_entry.id   AF-A0AAD8FKY0-F1
#
_cell.length_a   1.000
_cell.length_b   1.000
_cell.length_c   1.000
_cell.angle_alpha   90.00
_cell.angle_beta   90.00
_cell.angle_gamma   90.00
#
_symmetry.space_group_name_H-M   'P 1'
#
loop_
_entity.id
_entity.type
_entity.pdbx_description
1 polymer ?
#
loop_
_entity_poly.entity_id
_entity_poly.type
_entity_poly.pdbx_seq_one_letter_code
_entity_poly.pdbx_strand_id
1 'polypeptide(L)'
;MQEVNVKVAVRVRPLLGKEKLNGEQVCIRMGGSPNQVIVGTDKAFTFDHVLFNTSQQDVYTLCVEPLVHSIFDGYNATVFAYGQTVYPLLIIF
;
A
#
# COMPACT_ATOMS: atom_id res chain seq x y z
N MET A 1 -7.63 -26.92 -8.16
CA MET A 1 -7.16 -25.99 -7.13
C MET A 1 -6.87 -24.69 -7.83
N GLN A 2 -7.64 -23.62 -7.59
CA GLN A 2 -7.30 -22.31 -8.16
C GLN A 2 -6.08 -21.78 -7.38
N GLU A 3 -4.99 -21.52 -8.07
CA GLU A 3 -3.84 -20.85 -7.46
C GLU A 3 -4.15 -19.36 -7.35
N VAL A 4 -3.95 -18.81 -6.14
CA VAL A 4 -4.14 -17.39 -5.86
C VAL A 4 -2.77 -16.77 -5.64
N ASN A 5 -2.46 -15.73 -6.41
CA ASN A 5 -1.21 -15.00 -6.27
C ASN A 5 -1.22 -14.17 -4.98
N VAL A 6 -0.04 -13.95 -4.41
CA VAL A 6 0.15 -12.95 -3.35
C VAL A 6 -0.28 -11.59 -3.90
N LYS A 7 -1.18 -10.91 -3.19
CA LYS A 7 -1.57 -9.54 -3.49
C LYS A 7 -0.66 -8.57 -2.77
N VAL A 8 -0.37 -7.44 -3.39
CA VAL A 8 0.51 -6.41 -2.85
C VAL A 8 -0.20 -5.06 -2.91
N ALA A 9 -0.39 -4.44 -1.75
CA ALA A 9 -0.88 -3.08 -1.63
C ALA A 9 0.26 -2.16 -1.18
N VAL A 10 0.47 -1.05 -1.88
CA VAL A 10 1.39 0.00 -1.42
C VAL A 10 0.58 1.12 -0.76
N ARG A 11 0.96 1.48 0.46
CA ARG A 11 0.37 2.61 1.17
C ARG A 11 1.38 3.73 1.37
N VAL A 12 1.05 4.88 0.81
CA VAL A 12 1.86 6.09 0.90
C VAL A 12 1.29 6.97 2.00
N ARG A 13 2.07 7.18 3.08
CA ARG A 13 1.67 8.11 4.14
C ARG A 13 2.03 9.56 3.77
N PRO A 14 1.26 10.55 4.25
CA PRO A 14 1.68 11.93 4.18
C PRO A 14 3.02 12.18 4.90
N LEU A 15 3.71 13.24 4.49
CA LEU A 15 4.87 13.74 5.24
C LEU A 15 4.44 14.16 6.66
N LEU A 16 5.22 13.74 7.64
CA LEU A 16 5.10 14.14 9.04
C LEU A 16 5.50 15.61 9.19
N GLY A 17 5.03 16.25 10.26
CA GLY A 17 5.37 17.65 10.54
C GLY A 17 6.88 17.90 10.62
N LYS A 18 7.64 16.98 11.22
CA LYS A 18 9.11 17.08 11.31
C LYS A 18 9.79 17.06 9.94
N GLU A 19 9.32 16.19 9.04
CA GLU A 19 9.85 16.07 7.67
C GLU A 19 9.58 17.36 6.88
N LYS A 20 8.36 17.90 7.01
CA LYS A 20 8.00 19.20 6.41
C LYS A 20 8.85 20.36 6.93
N LEU A 21 9.10 20.40 8.24
CA LEU A 21 9.95 21.43 8.87
C LEU A 21 11.41 21.33 8.44
N ASN A 22 11.90 20.12 8.17
CA ASN A 22 13.25 19.88 7.65
C ASN A 22 13.37 20.18 6.13
N GLY A 23 12.28 20.60 5.48
CA GLY A 23 12.27 20.90 4.05
C GLY A 23 12.24 19.67 3.14
N GLU A 24 11.90 18.50 3.67
CA GLU A 24 11.75 17.29 2.86
C GLU A 24 10.56 17.41 1.91
N GLN A 25 10.71 16.83 0.72
CA GLN A 25 9.70 16.83 -0.32
C GLN A 25 9.18 15.43 -0.58
N VAL A 26 7.91 15.35 -0.99
CA VAL A 26 7.31 14.08 -1.41
C VAL A 26 7.99 13.62 -2.70
N CYS A 27 8.62 12.45 -2.67
CA CYS A 27 9.27 11.83 -3.82
C CYS A 27 8.39 10.77 -4.52
N ILE A 28 7.14 10.62 -4.11
CA ILE A 28 6.22 9.60 -4.62
C ILE A 28 4.98 10.28 -5.18
N ARG A 29 4.60 9.92 -6.40
CA ARG A 29 3.40 10.44 -7.08
C ARG A 29 2.59 9.33 -7.71
N MET A 30 1.31 9.60 -7.95
CA MET A 30 0.46 8.71 -8.74
C MET A 30 1.03 8.58 -10.16
N GLY A 31 1.00 7.36 -10.70
CA GLY A 31 1.36 7.07 -12.08
C GLY A 31 0.24 7.42 -13.07
N GLY A 32 0.40 6.98 -14.32
CA GLY A 32 -0.62 7.16 -15.36
C GLY A 32 -1.83 6.23 -15.22
N SER A 33 -1.77 5.26 -14.31
CA SER A 33 -2.83 4.30 -14.01
C SER A 33 -3.12 4.28 -12.50
N PRO A 34 -4.35 3.92 -12.07
CA PRO A 34 -4.77 4.00 -10.67
C PRO A 34 -3.94 3.12 -9.72
N ASN A 35 -3.31 2.09 -10.25
CA ASN A 35 -2.52 1.10 -9.52
C ASN A 35 -1.01 1.26 -9.71
N GLN A 36 -0.57 2.43 -10.16
CA GLN A 36 0.84 2.72 -10.40
C GLN A 36 1.33 3.88 -9.53
N VAL A 37 2.55 3.76 -9.02
CA VAL A 37 3.30 4.83 -8.36
C VAL A 37 4.57 5.14 -9.14
N ILE A 38 4.96 6.41 -9.15
CA ILE A 38 6.25 6.86 -9.67
C ILE A 38 7.08 7.37 -8.49
N VAL A 39 8.27 6.80 -8.32
CA VAL A 39 9.26 7.20 -7.31
C VAL A 39 10.35 8.02 -7.98
N GLY A 40 10.61 9.21 -7.45
CA GLY A 40 11.51 10.18 -8.05
C GLY A 40 10.98 10.69 -9.39
N THR A 41 11.84 10.71 -10.40
CA THR A 41 11.53 11.27 -11.72
C THR A 41 10.83 10.28 -12.65
N ASP A 42 11.20 9.01 -12.61
CA ASP A 42 10.96 8.07 -13.72
C ASP A 42 10.73 6.61 -13.30
N LYS A 43 10.92 6.24 -12.03
CA LYS A 43 10.79 4.84 -11.59
C LYS A 43 9.33 4.50 -11.32
N ALA A 44 8.68 3.86 -12.28
CA ALA A 44 7.29 3.41 -12.16
C ALA A 44 7.19 1.98 -11.58
N PHE A 45 6.27 1.78 -10.64
CA PHE A 45 5.95 0.49 -10.03
C PHE A 45 4.45 0.29 -10.01
N THR A 46 3.99 -0.92 -10.29
CA THR A 46 2.56 -1.29 -10.32
C THR A 46 2.29 -2.34 -9.26
N PHE A 47 1.17 -2.17 -8.55
CA PHE A 47 0.74 -3.01 -7.44
C PHE A 47 -0.74 -3.39 -7.62
N ASP A 48 -1.26 -4.32 -6.83
CA ASP A 48 -2.69 -4.63 -6.85
C ASP A 48 -3.53 -3.46 -6.33
N HIS A 49 -3.00 -2.75 -5.32
CA HIS A 49 -3.61 -1.55 -4.78
C HIS A 49 -2.57 -0.47 -4.48
N VAL A 50 -2.91 0.77 -4.82
CA VAL A 50 -2.12 1.96 -4.50
C VAL A 50 -2.98 2.88 -3.64
N LEU A 51 -2.54 3.11 -2.41
CA LEU A 51 -3.31 3.75 -1.35
C LEU A 51 -2.64 5.06 -0.93
N PHE A 52 -3.10 6.19 -1.47
CA PHE A 52 -2.66 7.53 -1.07
C PHE A 52 -3.68 8.20 -0.19
N ASN A 53 -3.24 8.71 0.97
CA ASN A 53 -4.09 9.47 1.89
C ASN A 53 -5.41 8.74 2.25
N THR A 54 -5.38 7.41 2.28
CA THR A 54 -6.54 6.57 2.57
C THR A 54 -6.72 6.36 4.06
N SER A 55 -7.99 6.24 4.48
CA SER A 55 -8.33 5.93 5.86
C SER A 55 -7.96 4.50 6.22
N GLN A 56 -7.91 4.20 7.52
CA GLN A 56 -7.73 2.81 7.98
C GLN A 56 -8.86 1.90 7.51
N GLN A 57 -10.08 2.45 7.44
CA GLN A 57 -11.25 1.71 7.00
C GLN A 57 -11.12 1.32 5.53
N ASP A 58 -10.68 2.25 4.67
CA ASP A 58 -10.50 1.96 3.24
C ASP A 58 -9.44 0.88 3.01
N VAL A 59 -8.33 0.94 3.77
CA VAL A 59 -7.28 -0.09 3.72
C VAL A 59 -7.84 -1.47 4.10
N TYR A 60 -8.63 -1.53 5.18
CA TYR A 60 -9.27 -2.76 5.63
C TYR A 60 -10.24 -3.33 4.58
N THR A 61 -11.17 -2.51 4.11
CA THR A 61 -12.19 -2.90 3.14
C THR A 61 -11.56 -3.38 1.82
N LEU A 62 -10.51 -2.71 1.35
CA LEU A 62 -9.86 -3.11 0.09
C LEU A 62 -8.95 -4.33 0.23
N CYS A 63 -8.16 -4.42 1.30
CA CYS A 63 -7.06 -5.41 1.39
C CYS A 63 -7.38 -6.60 2.29
N VAL A 64 -8.18 -6.41 3.35
CA VAL A 64 -8.31 -7.38 4.45
C VAL A 64 -9.68 -8.05 4.46
N GLU A 65 -10.75 -7.32 4.18
CA GLU A 65 -12.11 -7.85 4.16
C GLU A 65 -12.28 -9.08 3.23
N PRO A 66 -11.73 -9.11 2.00
CA PRO A 66 -11.81 -10.30 1.14
C PRO A 66 -11.10 -11.52 1.74
N LEU A 67 -10.01 -11.30 2.48
CA LEU A 67 -9.26 -12.36 3.16
C LEU A 67 -10.05 -12.91 4.33
N VAL A 68 -10.73 -12.04 5.09
CA VAL A 68 -11.63 -12.47 6.18
C VAL A 68 -12.74 -13.36 5.65
N HIS A 69 -13.35 -13.01 4.52
CA HIS A 69 -14.35 -13.87 3.88
C HIS A 69 -13.78 -15.25 3.49
N SER A 70 -12.56 -15.29 2.94
CA SER A 70 -11.92 -16.57 2.56
C SER A 70 -11.69 -17.52 3.73
N ILE A 71 -11.52 -16.99 4.96
CA ILE A 71 -11.38 -17.81 6.16
C ILE A 71 -12.67 -18.59 6.43
N PHE A 72 -13.84 -18.01 6.18
CA PHE A 72 -15.13 -18.69 6.35
C PHE A 72 -15.35 -19.80 5.32
N ASP A 73 -14.67 -19.71 4.17
CA ASP A 73 -14.66 -20.76 3.15
C ASP A 73 -13.63 -21.88 3.46
N GLY A 74 -12.92 -21.78 4.59
CA GLY A 74 -11.94 -22.77 5.05
C GLY A 74 -10.52 -22.55 4.55
N TYR A 75 -10.19 -21.37 4.00
CA TYR A 75 -8.84 -21.03 3.56
C TYR A 75 -8.02 -20.36 4.67
N ASN A 76 -6.71 -20.56 4.63
CA ASN A 76 -5.77 -19.79 5.44
C ASN A 76 -5.53 -18.43 4.79
N ALA A 77 -5.55 -17.38 5.60
CA ALA A 77 -5.20 -16.03 5.17
C ALA A 77 -4.08 -15.46 6.03
N THR A 78 -3.22 -14.62 5.45
CA THR A 78 -2.15 -13.91 6.15
C THR A 78 -2.02 -12.52 5.56
N VAL A 79 -1.89 -11.52 6.42
CA VAL A 79 -1.61 -10.12 6.07
C VAL A 79 -0.40 -9.70 6.88
N PHE A 80 0.57 -9.03 6.25
CA PHE A 80 1.69 -8.45 6.97
C PHE A 80 2.07 -7.08 6.40
N ALA A 81 2.41 -6.18 7.31
CA ALA A 81 2.89 -4.85 6.95
C ALA A 81 4.42 -4.85 6.94
N TYR A 82 5.00 -4.35 5.85
CA TYR A 82 6.43 -4.23 5.63
C TYR A 82 6.76 -2.78 5.26
N GLY A 83 7.69 -2.16 5.96
CA GLY A 83 8.08 -0.78 5.67
C GLY A 83 9.26 -0.35 6.50
N GLN A 84 9.99 0.65 6.00
CA GLN A 84 11.11 1.21 6.74
C GLN A 84 10.59 2.05 7.91
N THR A 85 11.19 1.88 9.09
CA THR A 85 10.75 2.46 10.38
C THR A 85 10.63 3.99 10.41
N VAL A 86 11.13 4.72 9.40
CA VAL A 86 11.26 6.20 9.43
C VAL A 86 10.80 6.92 8.15
N TYR A 87 10.46 6.23 7.05
CA TYR A 87 10.16 6.89 5.76
C TYR A 87 8.72 6.62 5.27
N PRO A 88 8.18 7.41 4.31
CA PRO A 88 6.75 7.44 3.98
C PRO A 88 6.13 6.19 3.31
N LEU A 89 6.77 5.02 3.43
CA LEU A 89 6.35 3.78 2.77
C LEU A 89 5.99 2.70 3.79
N LEU A 90 4.70 2.37 3.85
CA LEU A 90 4.22 1.11 4.40
C LEU A 90 3.69 0.28 3.24
N ILE A 91 4.37 -0.81 2.92
CA ILE A 91 3.89 -1.84 1.99
C ILE A 91 3.04 -2.80 2.83
N ILE A 92 1.83 -3.11 2.37
CA ILE A 92 0.94 -4.09 2.99
C ILE A 92 0.84 -5.26 2.01
N PHE A 93 1.27 -6.43 2.44
CA PHE A 93 1.04 -7.69 1.75
C PHE A 93 -0.21 -8.35 2.32
#